data_AF-A0A2T3XT08-F1
#
_entry.id   AF-A0A2T3XT08-F1
#
_cell.length_a   1.000
_cell.length_b   1.000
_cell.length_c   1.000
_cell.angle_alpha   90.00
_cell.angle_beta   90.00
_cell.angle_gamma   90.00
#
_symmetry.space_group_name_H-M   'P 1'
#
loop_
_entity.id
_entity.type
_entity.pdbx_description
1 polymer ?
#
loop_
_entity_poly.entity_id
_entity_poly.type
_entity_poly.pdbx_seq_one_letter_code
_entity_poly.pdbx_strand_id
1 'polypeptide(L)'
;MSRSIICVGDTTSHGGKVLEGNPTATLDGRPISGVGHMVACPQCKGIFPILPDLLGRRYPHVMDGRDTAVEGMRTACGATLIASQSNSTISDEGEGHASTGVGVATSATALPLSPSPTLCLECLKAAAQSGATMVMRG
;
A
#
# COMPACT_ATOMS: atom_id res chain seq x y z
N MET A 1 8.20 -6.32 -9.96
CA MET A 1 9.40 -5.45 -10.08
C MET A 1 10.14 -5.50 -8.76
N SER A 2 11.47 -5.51 -8.77
CA SER A 2 12.30 -5.48 -7.57
C SER A 2 12.87 -4.07 -7.37
N ARG A 3 12.82 -3.55 -6.14
CA ARG A 3 13.27 -2.20 -5.79
C ARG A 3 14.40 -2.26 -4.79
N SER A 4 15.42 -1.43 -5.00
CA SER A 4 16.59 -1.40 -4.14
C SER A 4 16.28 -0.83 -2.76
N ILE A 5 16.92 -1.36 -1.72
CA ILE A 5 16.78 -0.88 -0.34
C ILE A 5 17.58 0.42 -0.16
N ILE A 6 16.98 1.37 0.55
CA ILE A 6 17.59 2.65 0.90
C ILE A 6 18.38 2.50 2.21
N CYS A 7 19.61 3.00 2.19
CA CYS A 7 20.54 3.03 3.31
C CYS A 7 20.95 4.46 3.67
N VAL A 8 21.47 4.66 4.88
CA VAL A 8 21.99 5.96 5.32
C VAL A 8 23.09 6.43 4.38
N GLY A 9 22.96 7.67 3.92
CA GLY A 9 23.85 8.32 2.94
C GLY A 9 23.36 8.27 1.49
N ASP A 10 22.28 7.53 1.20
CA ASP A 10 21.66 7.51 -0.12
C ASP A 10 21.03 8.85 -0.47
N THR A 11 20.89 9.12 -1.76
CA THR A 11 20.49 10.43 -2.27
C THR A 11 19.00 10.53 -2.54
N THR A 12 18.53 11.75 -2.74
CA THR A 12 17.14 12.00 -3.18
C THR A 12 17.11 12.82 -4.45
N SER A 13 15.95 12.84 -5.12
CA SER A 13 15.73 13.65 -6.33
C SER A 13 15.97 15.14 -6.14
N HIS A 14 15.88 15.66 -4.91
CA HIS A 14 16.19 17.05 -4.57
C HIS A 14 17.67 17.26 -4.20
N GLY A 15 18.53 16.28 -4.46
CA GLY A 15 19.96 16.30 -4.08
C GLY A 15 20.19 16.14 -2.59
N GLY A 16 19.19 15.68 -1.84
CA GLY A 16 19.28 15.43 -0.40
C GLY A 16 20.01 14.14 -0.05
N LYS A 17 20.17 13.89 1.26
CA LYS A 17 20.77 12.67 1.80
C LYS A 17 20.00 12.11 2.98
N VAL A 18 19.89 10.79 3.04
CA VAL A 18 19.30 10.09 4.18
C VAL A 18 20.28 10.09 5.36
N LEU A 19 19.81 10.53 6.53
CA LEU A 19 20.65 10.73 7.71
C LEU A 19 20.55 9.58 8.71
N GLU A 20 19.37 8.98 8.84
CA GLU A 20 19.06 8.01 9.89
C GLU A 20 18.75 6.63 9.34
N GLY A 21 19.18 5.62 10.07
CA GLY A 21 19.06 4.21 9.72
C GLY A 21 18.90 3.36 10.95
N ASN A 22 18.48 2.13 10.75
CA ASN A 22 18.34 1.16 11.80
C ASN A 22 19.72 0.55 12.11
N PRO A 23 20.22 0.62 13.36
CA PRO A 23 21.51 0.03 13.71
C PRO A 23 21.49 -1.51 13.71
N THR A 24 20.33 -2.13 13.88
CA THR A 24 20.17 -3.59 13.91
C THR A 24 20.16 -4.22 12.52
N ALA A 25 19.80 -3.43 11.50
CA ALA A 25 19.69 -3.88 10.13
C ALA A 25 20.67 -3.09 9.26
N THR A 26 21.76 -3.74 8.86
CA THR A 26 22.80 -3.13 8.03
C THR A 26 22.93 -3.90 6.72
N LEU A 27 23.18 -3.16 5.64
CA LEU A 27 23.53 -3.68 4.33
C LEU A 27 24.88 -3.10 3.93
N ASP A 28 25.84 -3.97 3.61
CA ASP A 28 27.19 -3.55 3.21
C ASP A 28 27.85 -2.58 4.21
N GLY A 29 27.58 -2.78 5.51
CA GLY A 29 28.08 -1.93 6.60
C GLY A 29 27.34 -0.59 6.77
N ARG A 30 26.31 -0.31 5.98
CA ARG A 30 25.47 0.89 6.08
C ARG A 30 24.11 0.54 6.70
N PRO A 31 23.61 1.31 7.67
CA PRO A 31 22.32 1.03 8.28
C PRO A 31 21.17 1.29 7.30
N ILE A 32 20.22 0.35 7.27
CA ILE A 32 19.04 0.39 6.42
C ILE A 32 18.10 1.49 6.92
N SER A 33 17.56 2.29 6.00
CA SER A 33 16.58 3.31 6.34
C SER A 33 15.15 2.76 6.24
N GLY A 34 14.26 3.30 7.07
CA GLY A 34 12.86 2.91 7.14
C GLY A 34 11.93 4.10 7.12
N VAL A 35 10.63 3.82 7.08
CA VAL A 35 9.57 4.82 7.23
C VAL A 35 9.77 5.58 8.55
N GLY A 36 9.67 6.90 8.47
CA GLY A 36 9.87 7.81 9.59
C GLY A 36 11.32 8.27 9.81
N HIS A 37 12.32 7.67 9.15
CA HIS A 37 13.71 8.14 9.27
C HIS A 37 13.92 9.49 8.59
N MET A 38 14.88 10.25 9.13
CA MET A 38 15.14 11.61 8.69
C MET A 38 16.03 11.71 7.45
N VAL A 39 15.65 12.64 6.57
CA VAL A 39 16.35 12.97 5.31
C VAL A 39 16.59 14.47 5.23
N ALA A 40 17.83 14.88 5.02
CA ALA A 40 18.18 16.27 4.76
C ALA A 40 17.91 16.63 3.29
N CYS A 41 17.15 17.70 3.06
CA CYS A 41 16.86 18.21 1.74
C CYS A 41 17.45 19.62 1.55
N PRO A 42 18.48 19.81 0.72
CA PRO A 42 19.08 21.13 0.48
C PRO A 42 18.14 22.06 -0.29
N GLN A 43 17.31 21.51 -1.18
CA GLN A 43 16.34 22.27 -1.96
C GLN A 43 15.22 22.86 -1.09
N CYS A 44 14.71 22.07 -0.12
CA CYS A 44 13.66 22.50 0.80
C CYS A 44 14.21 23.11 2.11
N LYS A 45 15.54 23.12 2.28
CA LYS A 45 16.25 23.65 3.45
C LYS A 45 15.73 23.12 4.79
N GLY A 46 15.58 21.80 4.89
CA GLY A 46 15.04 21.17 6.09
C GLY A 46 15.30 19.67 6.16
N ILE A 47 14.87 19.09 7.28
CA ILE A 47 14.93 17.66 7.56
C ILE A 47 13.51 17.12 7.52
N PHE A 48 13.30 16.06 6.74
CA PHE A 48 11.97 15.51 6.48
C PHE A 48 11.98 13.99 6.67
N PRO A 49 10.94 13.42 7.29
CA PRO A 49 10.82 11.98 7.44
C PRO A 49 10.48 11.31 6.10
N ILE A 50 10.88 10.04 5.96
CA ILE A 50 10.45 9.15 4.88
C ILE A 50 8.98 8.77 5.12
N LEU A 51 8.13 8.93 4.10
CA LEU A 51 6.73 8.55 4.14
C LEU A 51 6.55 7.05 3.81
N PRO A 52 5.46 6.42 4.26
CA PRO A 52 5.12 5.06 3.84
C PRO A 52 4.93 4.98 2.32
N ASP A 53 5.12 3.79 1.77
CA ASP A 53 5.00 3.58 0.33
C ASP A 53 3.56 3.77 -0.13
N LEU A 54 3.36 4.75 -1.02
CA LEU A 54 2.06 5.04 -1.62
C LEU A 54 1.77 4.15 -2.84
N LEU A 55 2.80 3.51 -3.42
CA LEU A 55 2.66 2.64 -4.59
C LEU A 55 2.06 1.28 -4.24
N GLY A 56 1.89 0.98 -2.94
CA GLY A 56 1.12 -0.17 -2.49
C GLY A 56 1.90 -1.47 -2.66
N ARG A 57 2.93 -1.66 -1.85
CA ARG A 57 3.57 -2.95 -1.65
C ARG A 57 2.61 -3.93 -0.95
N ARG A 58 2.36 -5.09 -1.57
CA ARG A 58 1.47 -6.15 -1.03
C ARG A 58 2.00 -6.77 0.27
N TYR A 59 3.32 -6.88 0.39
CA TYR A 59 4.01 -7.40 1.58
C TYR A 59 5.09 -6.41 2.06
N PRO A 60 4.77 -5.53 3.03
CA PRO A 60 5.74 -4.60 3.62
C PRO A 60 6.86 -5.37 4.33
N HIS A 61 8.10 -4.97 4.09
CA HIS A 61 9.26 -5.59 4.74
C HIS A 61 9.56 -4.78 6.00
N VAL A 62 8.99 -5.24 7.12
CA VAL A 62 9.14 -4.56 8.40
C VAL A 62 10.41 -5.04 9.09
N MET A 63 11.30 -4.11 9.41
CA MET A 63 12.50 -4.32 10.21
C MET A 63 12.41 -3.49 11.48
N ASP A 64 12.46 -4.14 12.64
CA ASP A 64 12.36 -3.47 13.96
C ASP A 64 11.07 -2.64 14.13
N GLY A 65 9.95 -3.16 13.61
CA GLY A 65 8.65 -2.49 13.67
C GLY A 65 8.48 -1.29 12.72
N ARG A 66 9.47 -0.99 11.88
CA ARG A 66 9.38 0.04 10.82
C ARG A 66 9.45 -0.59 9.45
N ASP A 67 8.64 -0.11 8.53
CA ASP A 67 8.68 -0.57 7.14
C ASP A 67 9.97 -0.08 6.46
N THR A 68 10.61 -0.96 5.69
CA THR A 68 11.89 -0.69 5.06
C THR A 68 11.71 0.30 3.91
N ALA A 69 12.55 1.34 3.86
CA ALA A 69 12.52 2.30 2.78
C ALA A 69 13.13 1.70 1.51
N VAL A 70 12.39 1.73 0.41
CA VAL A 70 12.83 1.30 -0.91
C VAL A 70 12.94 2.48 -1.87
N GLU A 71 13.72 2.28 -2.92
CA GLU A 71 13.86 3.22 -4.02
C GLU A 71 12.51 3.65 -4.56
N GLY A 72 12.33 4.93 -4.88
CA GLY A 72 11.09 5.49 -5.41
C GLY A 72 10.03 5.82 -4.35
N MET A 73 10.26 5.53 -3.07
CA MET A 73 9.45 6.08 -1.98
C MET A 73 9.68 7.59 -1.83
N ARG A 74 8.73 8.27 -1.20
CA ARG A 74 8.74 9.74 -1.06
C ARG A 74 9.05 10.16 0.37
N THR A 75 9.71 11.31 0.50
CA THR A 75 9.86 12.00 1.78
C THR A 75 8.71 12.99 1.98
N ALA A 76 8.55 13.50 3.21
CA ALA A 76 7.50 14.48 3.52
C ALA A 76 7.62 15.80 2.73
N CYS A 77 8.82 16.16 2.26
CA CYS A 77 9.01 17.31 1.37
C CYS A 77 8.71 17.02 -0.11
N GLY A 78 8.34 15.78 -0.45
CA GLY A 78 8.02 15.35 -1.81
C GLY A 78 9.21 14.87 -2.63
N ALA A 79 10.42 14.79 -2.06
CA ALA A 79 11.58 14.22 -2.75
C ALA A 79 11.44 12.70 -2.86
N THR A 80 11.97 12.13 -3.93
CA THR A 80 12.00 10.68 -4.15
C THR A 80 13.33 10.11 -3.71
N LEU A 81 13.32 8.99 -3.00
CA LEU A 81 14.54 8.29 -2.57
C LEU A 81 15.18 7.55 -3.75
N ILE A 82 16.50 7.67 -3.87
CA ILE A 82 17.30 7.04 -4.92
C ILE A 82 18.36 6.18 -4.24
N ALA A 83 18.29 4.87 -4.44
CA ALA A 83 19.27 3.95 -3.88
C ALA A 83 20.61 4.11 -4.60
N SER A 84 21.71 4.17 -3.87
CA SER A 84 23.04 4.19 -4.47
C SER A 84 23.52 2.80 -4.91
N GLN A 85 22.86 1.73 -4.44
CA GLN A 85 23.20 0.34 -4.72
C GLN A 85 22.01 -0.43 -5.30
N SER A 86 22.30 -1.46 -6.11
CA SER A 86 21.30 -2.36 -6.69
C SER A 86 21.43 -3.82 -6.23
N ASN A 87 22.32 -4.10 -5.27
CA ASN A 87 22.63 -5.47 -4.85
C ASN A 87 21.56 -6.07 -3.92
N SER A 88 20.92 -5.22 -3.10
CA SER A 88 19.90 -5.64 -2.15
C SER A 88 18.55 -5.09 -2.60
N THR A 89 17.75 -5.95 -3.25
CA THR A 89 16.45 -5.58 -3.79
C THR A 89 15.33 -6.35 -3.10
N ILE A 90 14.17 -5.70 -2.99
CA ILE A 90 12.96 -6.28 -2.45
C ILE A 90 11.94 -6.36 -3.58
N SER A 91 11.47 -7.57 -3.88
CA SER A 91 10.38 -7.79 -4.83
C SER A 91 9.07 -7.21 -4.26
N ASP A 92 8.39 -6.36 -5.03
CA ASP A 92 7.02 -5.91 -4.72
C ASP A 92 5.99 -6.97 -5.11
N GLU A 93 6.38 -7.92 -5.95
CA GLU A 93 5.60 -9.07 -6.37
C GLU A 93 5.75 -10.17 -5.33
N GLY A 94 4.80 -10.24 -4.39
CA GLY A 94 4.59 -11.47 -3.67
C GLY A 94 4.08 -12.51 -4.66
N GLU A 95 4.89 -13.53 -4.97
CA GLU A 95 4.42 -14.82 -5.46
C GLU A 95 3.52 -15.43 -4.38
N GLY A 96 2.29 -14.90 -4.30
CA GLY A 96 1.19 -15.68 -3.79
C GLY A 96 0.99 -16.77 -4.81
N HIS A 97 1.62 -17.92 -4.60
CA HIS A 97 1.01 -19.15 -5.07
C HIS A 97 -0.39 -19.10 -4.49
N ALA A 98 -1.39 -18.89 -5.35
CA ALA A 98 -2.75 -19.11 -4.97
C ALA A 98 -2.80 -20.60 -4.65
N SER A 99 -2.57 -20.97 -3.38
CA SER A 99 -3.20 -22.16 -2.88
C SER A 99 -4.66 -21.87 -3.11
N THR A 100 -5.25 -22.61 -4.05
CA THR A 100 -6.69 -22.70 -4.24
C THR A 100 -7.25 -23.26 -2.94
N GLY A 101 -7.26 -22.42 -1.91
CA GLY A 101 -8.04 -22.64 -0.72
C GLY A 101 -9.46 -22.69 -1.23
N VAL A 102 -10.08 -23.85 -1.07
CA VAL A 102 -11.52 -24.03 -1.17
C VAL A 102 -12.14 -23.11 -0.11
N GLY A 103 -12.26 -21.84 -0.46
CA GLY A 103 -12.98 -20.82 0.26
C GLY A 103 -14.43 -20.96 -0.13
N VAL A 104 -15.18 -21.62 0.75
CA VAL A 104 -16.63 -21.52 0.85
C VAL A 104 -17.06 -20.09 0.54
N ALA A 105 -18.01 -19.94 -0.38
CA ALA A 105 -18.62 -18.68 -0.73
C ALA A 105 -19.12 -17.95 0.54
N THR A 106 -18.47 -16.85 0.90
CA THR A 106 -19.07 -15.82 1.75
C THR A 106 -19.67 -14.76 0.84
N SER A 107 -20.98 -14.84 0.69
CA SER A 107 -21.81 -13.85 0.02
C SER A 107 -21.53 -12.46 0.57
N ALA A 108 -21.10 -11.55 -0.32
CA ALA A 108 -21.25 -10.13 -0.10
C ALA A 108 -22.73 -9.76 -0.29
N THR A 109 -23.51 -9.77 0.78
CA THR A 109 -24.76 -8.99 0.79
C THR A 109 -24.39 -7.53 0.99
N ALA A 110 -24.50 -6.79 -0.10
CA ALA A 110 -24.57 -5.34 -0.13
C ALA A 110 -25.68 -4.83 0.81
N LEU A 111 -25.47 -3.59 1.29
CA LEU A 111 -26.36 -2.85 2.18
C LEU A 111 -27.82 -2.89 1.71
N PRO A 112 -28.81 -3.05 2.60
CA PRO A 112 -30.13 -2.51 2.35
C PRO A 112 -30.10 -1.02 2.72
N LEU A 113 -29.90 -0.14 1.73
CA LEU A 113 -30.70 1.09 1.76
C LEU A 113 -32.15 0.62 1.77
N SER A 114 -32.92 1.08 2.75
CA SER A 114 -34.35 0.85 2.83
C SER A 114 -35.07 1.85 1.94
N PRO A 115 -35.61 1.46 0.77
CA PRO A 115 -36.82 2.08 0.26
C PRO A 115 -37.97 1.27 0.84
N SER A 116 -38.77 1.88 1.73
CA SER A 116 -40.08 1.31 2.09
C SER A 116 -40.86 1.12 0.79
N PRO A 117 -41.16 -0.12 0.35
CA PRO A 117 -41.82 -0.30 -0.91
C PRO A 117 -43.30 0.02 -0.73
N THR A 118 -43.77 1.06 -1.42
CA THR A 118 -45.18 1.32 -1.73
C THR A 118 -45.74 0.22 -2.67
N LEU A 119 -45.43 -1.05 -2.40
CA LEU A 119 -45.79 -2.22 -3.18
C LEU A 119 -46.27 -3.31 -2.21
N CYS A 120 -47.44 -3.86 -2.51
CA CYS A 120 -48.06 -4.88 -1.68
C CYS A 120 -47.19 -6.14 -1.66
N LEU A 121 -47.24 -6.86 -0.53
CA LEU A 121 -46.51 -8.11 -0.32
C LEU A 121 -46.84 -9.18 -1.39
N GLU A 122 -48.04 -9.14 -1.96
CA GLU A 122 -48.47 -10.01 -3.05
C GLU A 122 -47.80 -9.65 -4.39
N CYS A 123 -47.66 -8.37 -4.73
CA CYS A 123 -46.98 -7.93 -5.94
C CYS A 123 -45.49 -8.32 -5.93
N LEU A 124 -44.86 -8.24 -4.77
CA LEU A 124 -43.47 -8.66 -4.60
C LEU A 124 -43.29 -10.17 -4.80
N LYS A 125 -44.21 -10.98 -4.27
CA LYS A 125 -44.20 -12.43 -4.46
C LYS A 125 -44.43 -12.83 -5.92
N ALA A 126 -45.33 -12.16 -6.62
CA ALA A 126 -45.58 -12.42 -8.04
C ALA A 126 -44.34 -12.11 -8.90
N ALA A 127 -43.67 -10.98 -8.66
CA ALA A 127 -42.46 -10.60 -9.40
C ALA A 127 -41.30 -11.59 -9.20
N ALA A 128 -41.15 -12.12 -7.98
CA ALA A 128 -40.14 -13.13 -7.67
C ALA A 128 -40.39 -14.46 -8.40
N GLN A 129 -41.66 -14.87 -8.54
CA GLN A 129 -42.02 -16.10 -9.25
C GLN A 129 -41.91 -15.97 -10.77
N SER A 130 -42.18 -14.77 -11.31
CA SER A 130 -42.11 -14.52 -12.76
C SER A 130 -40.71 -14.07 -13.24
N GLY A 131 -39.75 -13.85 -12.34
CA GLY A 131 -38.41 -13.37 -12.68
C GLY A 131 -38.38 -11.96 -13.30
N ALA A 132 -39.44 -11.18 -13.11
CA ALA A 132 -39.57 -9.85 -13.71
C ALA A 132 -38.79 -8.81 -12.90
N THR A 133 -37.92 -8.03 -13.57
CA THR A 133 -37.12 -6.98 -12.93
C THR A 133 -37.88 -5.66 -12.74
N MET A 134 -39.12 -5.54 -13.24
CA MET A 134 -39.95 -4.34 -13.13
C MET A 134 -41.43 -4.69 -12.92
N VAL A 135 -42.10 -3.99 -12.00
CA VAL A 135 -43.53 -4.12 -11.70
C VAL A 135 -44.25 -2.84 -12.14
N MET A 136 -45.18 -2.93 -13.09
CA MET A 136 -46.04 -1.80 -13.46
C MET A 136 -47.10 -1.60 -12.38
N ARG A 137 -47.24 -0.34 -11.92
CA ARG A 137 -48.33 0.08 -11.03
C ARG A 137 -49.53 0.47 -11.90
N GLY A 138 -50.63 -0.25 -11.75
CA GLY A 138 -51.94 0.10 -12.33
C GLY A 138 -52.74 1.01 -11.42
#